data_AF-A0A4Y3RS86-F1
#
_entry.id   AF-A0A4Y3RS86-F1
#
_cell.length_a   1.000
_cell.length_b   1.000
_cell.length_c   1.000
_cell.angle_alpha   90.00
_cell.angle_beta   90.00
_cell.angle_gamma   90.00
#
_symmetry.space_group_name_H-M   'P 1'
#
loop_
_entity.id
_entity.type
_entity.pdbx_description
1 polymer ?
#
loop_
_entity_poly.entity_id
_entity_poly.type
_entity_poly.pdbx_seq_one_letter_code
_entity_poly.pdbx_strand_id
1 'polypeptide(L)'
;MPPPVEEEQVPPPVEEEQVPPTVDEQVPPVEEQVPPEEEQVPPEEEQYNPDQGEEQNPADEEVNPDGQQGVLPAEGEEAPPAQNVAIQTLTAGELKQAQDNLAATNLSAAEKAKVKKQLDDLQAIINGNGSQQQKDEAKALAKGLAEALRLSKDADFPKEDRERYAKLVLGVTTALEKVNGTGSVAERLVYFKVLQDLNTVLTKLTDKNLTVQEKVLYSKYADVLLGGVLAAQQPGTAPTKPEDKKKLQEKLQKNAAALKVYQSADSSPEQRAEAKATLDEQARSVTDAKYLELVEELKRLKAPQACLDVVQTRTQQAGWPDGSLWGLTDKSCEDTVKAGAADSSSDWAALFECIVNEPFSTCPARIPE
;
A
#
# COMPACT_ATOMS: atom_id res chain seq x y z
N MET A 1 70.58 -42.08 15.56
CA MET A 1 70.75 -42.29 14.10
C MET A 1 69.50 -41.74 13.42
N PRO A 2 69.57 -40.55 12.81
CA PRO A 2 68.50 -40.04 11.97
C PRO A 2 68.58 -40.62 10.54
N PRO A 3 67.43 -40.91 9.89
CA PRO A 3 67.35 -41.36 8.49
C PRO A 3 67.57 -40.21 7.48
N PRO A 4 67.84 -40.54 6.19
CA PRO A 4 68.45 -39.64 5.23
C PRO A 4 67.48 -38.75 4.46
N VAL A 5 68.10 -37.71 3.89
CA VAL A 5 67.64 -36.58 3.07
C VAL A 5 66.70 -36.98 1.92
N GLU A 6 65.52 -36.36 1.86
CA GLU A 6 64.65 -36.34 0.68
C GLU A 6 65.04 -35.15 -0.21
N GLU A 7 65.21 -35.43 -1.51
CA GLU A 7 65.67 -34.51 -2.54
C GLU A 7 64.60 -33.47 -2.92
N GLU A 8 65.11 -32.26 -3.11
CA GLU A 8 64.46 -31.03 -3.54
C GLU A 8 63.88 -31.18 -4.95
N GLN A 9 62.54 -31.21 -5.08
CA GLN A 9 61.89 -31.19 -6.39
C GLN A 9 61.82 -29.76 -6.93
N VAL A 10 62.54 -29.55 -8.04
CA VAL A 10 62.58 -28.33 -8.85
C VAL A 10 61.23 -28.15 -9.59
N PRO A 11 60.64 -26.95 -9.64
CA PRO A 11 59.42 -26.69 -10.41
C PRO A 11 59.68 -26.72 -11.94
N PRO A 12 58.73 -27.23 -12.75
CA PRO A 12 58.83 -27.19 -14.21
C PRO A 12 58.66 -25.76 -14.77
N PRO A 13 59.11 -25.51 -16.03
CA PRO A 13 59.40 -24.17 -16.54
C PRO A 13 58.16 -23.35 -16.90
N VAL A 14 58.33 -22.03 -16.81
CA VAL A 14 57.39 -21.00 -17.29
C VAL A 14 57.38 -21.01 -18.82
N GLU A 15 56.21 -21.20 -19.42
CA GLU A 15 56.00 -21.11 -20.87
C GLU A 15 55.58 -19.67 -21.23
N GLU A 16 56.43 -18.99 -22.00
CA GLU A 16 56.18 -17.65 -22.54
C GLU A 16 55.22 -17.66 -23.73
N GLU A 17 54.39 -16.62 -23.76
CA GLU A 17 53.67 -15.97 -24.87
C GLU A 17 53.47 -16.73 -26.20
N GLN A 18 52.19 -17.00 -26.51
CA GLN A 18 51.68 -16.88 -27.88
C GLN A 18 50.46 -15.96 -27.90
N VAL A 19 50.63 -14.82 -28.56
CA VAL A 19 49.59 -13.83 -28.87
C VAL A 19 48.81 -14.31 -30.10
N PRO A 20 47.47 -14.44 -30.06
CA PRO A 20 46.66 -14.52 -31.27
C PRO A 20 46.18 -13.12 -31.71
N PRO A 21 45.86 -12.95 -33.01
CA PRO A 21 45.84 -11.67 -33.69
C PRO A 21 44.66 -10.77 -33.31
N THR A 22 44.89 -9.45 -33.42
CA THR A 22 43.87 -8.40 -33.55
C THR A 22 42.82 -8.81 -34.58
N VAL A 23 41.60 -9.04 -34.11
CA VAL A 23 40.40 -9.12 -34.97
C VAL A 23 39.71 -7.77 -34.90
N ASP A 24 39.54 -7.20 -36.08
CA ASP A 24 38.85 -5.95 -36.37
C ASP A 24 37.55 -5.75 -35.60
N GLU A 25 37.41 -4.52 -35.13
CA GLU A 25 36.20 -3.84 -34.73
C GLU A 25 35.15 -3.93 -35.85
N GLN A 26 34.30 -4.96 -35.82
CA GLN A 26 33.04 -4.97 -36.56
C GLN A 26 31.92 -4.55 -35.62
N VAL A 27 31.66 -3.25 -35.64
CA VAL A 27 30.42 -2.62 -35.18
C VAL A 27 29.27 -3.31 -35.92
N PRO A 28 28.27 -3.92 -35.23
CA PRO A 28 27.07 -4.38 -35.91
C PRO A 28 26.37 -3.16 -36.54
N PRO A 29 25.84 -3.26 -37.77
CA PRO A 29 25.16 -2.14 -38.40
C PRO A 29 24.02 -1.68 -37.47
N VAL A 30 24.02 -0.39 -37.18
CA VAL A 30 22.82 0.31 -36.69
C VAL A 30 21.76 0.10 -37.77
N GLU A 31 20.82 -0.82 -37.53
CA GLU A 31 19.57 -0.79 -38.26
C GLU A 31 18.90 0.53 -37.91
N GLU A 32 18.89 1.42 -38.89
CA GLU A 32 18.11 2.63 -38.95
C GLU A 32 16.63 2.22 -38.86
N GLN A 33 16.14 2.05 -37.64
CA GLN A 33 14.72 1.87 -37.38
C GLN A 33 14.04 3.20 -37.68
N VAL A 34 13.49 3.24 -38.88
CA VAL A 34 12.48 4.20 -39.33
C VAL A 34 11.42 4.32 -38.23
N PRO A 35 11.14 5.53 -37.69
CA PRO A 35 10.04 5.70 -36.77
C PRO A 35 8.74 5.29 -37.48
N PRO A 36 7.85 4.48 -36.87
CA PRO A 36 6.57 4.19 -37.49
C PRO A 36 5.82 5.51 -37.68
N GLU A 37 5.35 5.74 -38.90
CA GLU A 37 4.38 6.80 -39.22
C GLU A 37 3.22 6.72 -38.23
N GLU A 38 2.92 7.85 -37.59
CA GLU A 38 1.69 8.03 -36.84
C GLU A 38 0.51 7.90 -37.81
N GLU A 39 -0.12 6.72 -37.83
CA GLU A 39 -1.45 6.58 -38.40
C GLU A 39 -2.42 7.30 -37.45
N GLN A 40 -2.60 8.59 -37.69
CA GLN A 40 -3.61 9.41 -37.03
C GLN A 40 -4.99 8.87 -37.40
N VAL A 41 -5.56 8.06 -36.51
CA VAL A 41 -6.99 7.78 -36.51
C VAL A 41 -7.71 9.07 -36.08
N PRO A 42 -8.59 9.65 -36.91
CA PRO A 42 -9.29 10.87 -36.52
C PRO A 42 -10.21 10.59 -35.32
N PRO A 43 -10.39 11.55 -34.40
CA PRO A 43 -11.30 11.37 -33.28
C PRO A 43 -12.73 11.19 -33.80
N GLU A 44 -13.42 10.14 -33.36
CA GLU A 44 -14.87 10.04 -33.49
C GLU A 44 -15.49 11.24 -32.75
N GLU A 45 -16.14 12.11 -33.52
CA GLU A 45 -17.03 13.12 -32.98
C GLU A 45 -18.20 12.41 -32.27
N GLU A 46 -18.21 12.41 -30.94
CA GLU A 46 -19.45 12.20 -30.19
C GLU A 46 -20.41 13.35 -30.56
N GLN A 47 -21.32 13.05 -31.48
CA GLN A 47 -22.50 13.86 -31.72
C GLN A 47 -23.36 13.88 -30.46
N TYR A 48 -23.22 14.95 -29.68
CA TYR A 48 -24.21 15.37 -28.70
C TYR A 48 -25.46 15.82 -29.47
N ASN A 49 -26.56 15.10 -29.29
CA ASN A 49 -27.87 15.50 -29.80
C ASN A 49 -28.66 16.11 -28.61
N PRO A 50 -28.92 17.43 -28.58
CA PRO A 50 -29.77 18.04 -27.55
C PRO A 50 -31.16 18.31 -28.12
N ASP A 51 -32.17 17.54 -27.72
CA ASP A 51 -33.59 17.95 -27.79
C ASP A 51 -34.39 17.07 -26.83
N GLN A 52 -34.81 17.59 -25.67
CA GLN A 52 -36.13 18.18 -25.38
C GLN A 52 -37.32 17.26 -25.69
N GLY A 53 -38.15 17.04 -24.66
CA GLY A 53 -39.47 16.45 -24.81
C GLY A 53 -40.12 16.03 -23.48
N GLU A 54 -40.78 17.00 -22.84
CA GLU A 54 -42.08 16.91 -22.13
C GLU A 54 -42.23 15.91 -20.97
N GLU A 55 -42.36 16.40 -19.73
CA GLU A 55 -43.65 16.64 -19.05
C GLU A 55 -44.60 15.44 -19.04
N GLN A 56 -44.80 14.85 -17.85
CA GLN A 56 -46.14 14.52 -17.33
C GLN A 56 -46.11 14.21 -15.82
N ASN A 57 -46.72 15.11 -15.05
CA ASN A 57 -47.33 14.83 -13.74
C ASN A 57 -48.51 13.86 -13.90
N PRO A 58 -48.95 13.24 -12.79
CA PRO A 58 -50.31 13.55 -12.36
C PRO A 58 -50.39 13.92 -10.87
N ALA A 59 -51.39 14.76 -10.60
CA ALA A 59 -51.68 15.42 -9.36
C ALA A 59 -52.57 14.61 -8.40
N ASP A 60 -52.53 15.04 -7.14
CA ASP A 60 -53.57 15.07 -6.11
C ASP A 60 -54.15 13.77 -5.54
N GLU A 61 -53.92 13.57 -4.24
CA GLU A 61 -55.01 13.31 -3.29
C GLU A 61 -54.71 13.95 -1.92
N GLU A 62 -55.54 14.92 -1.56
CA GLU A 62 -55.60 15.60 -0.26
C GLU A 62 -56.09 14.64 0.83
N VAL A 63 -55.40 14.58 1.99
CA VAL A 63 -56.09 14.52 3.30
C VAL A 63 -55.21 15.22 4.34
N ASN A 64 -55.66 16.40 4.78
CA ASN A 64 -55.32 16.98 6.09
C ASN A 64 -56.41 16.56 7.09
N PRO A 65 -56.08 16.46 8.39
CA PRO A 65 -56.73 17.42 9.29
C PRO A 65 -55.81 17.98 10.38
N ASP A 66 -55.89 19.31 10.47
CA ASP A 66 -55.83 20.18 11.64
C ASP A 66 -55.17 19.72 12.96
N GLY A 67 -54.18 20.51 13.36
CA GLY A 67 -54.41 21.39 14.52
C GLY A 67 -53.60 21.07 15.78
N GLN A 68 -52.49 21.79 15.96
CA GLN A 68 -52.23 22.50 17.23
C GLN A 68 -51.14 23.57 17.07
N GLN A 69 -51.55 24.79 17.38
CA GLN A 69 -50.73 25.99 17.51
C GLN A 69 -49.79 25.87 18.72
N GLY A 70 -48.57 26.43 18.61
CA GLY A 70 -47.60 26.42 19.71
C GLY A 70 -46.42 27.37 19.50
N VAL A 71 -46.69 28.67 19.48
CA VAL A 71 -45.89 29.78 20.03
C VAL A 71 -44.37 29.80 19.78
N LEU A 72 -43.91 30.78 19.00
CA LEU A 72 -42.54 31.32 19.01
C LEU A 72 -42.25 32.05 20.35
N PRO A 73 -41.10 31.81 21.01
CA PRO A 73 -40.42 32.84 21.80
C PRO A 73 -39.19 33.31 21.01
N ALA A 74 -39.17 34.56 20.56
CA ALA A 74 -38.74 35.74 21.30
C ALA A 74 -37.20 35.82 21.43
N GLU A 75 -36.68 36.89 20.84
CA GLU A 75 -35.29 37.34 20.92
C GLU A 75 -34.83 37.48 22.37
N GLY A 76 -33.58 37.08 22.64
CA GLY A 76 -32.83 37.53 23.82
C GLY A 76 -32.57 36.46 24.88
N GLU A 77 -31.68 35.52 24.60
CA GLU A 77 -30.80 34.94 25.62
C GLU A 77 -29.44 34.67 24.96
N GLU A 78 -28.40 35.31 25.49
CA GLU A 78 -27.01 35.11 25.07
C GLU A 78 -26.70 33.61 25.10
N ALA A 79 -26.36 33.06 23.94
CA ALA A 79 -25.77 31.73 23.88
C ALA A 79 -24.53 31.72 24.80
N PRO A 80 -24.39 30.75 25.71
CA PRO A 80 -23.18 30.63 26.52
C PRO A 80 -21.98 30.56 25.57
N PRO A 81 -20.87 31.26 25.86
CA PRO A 81 -19.75 31.34 24.93
C PRO A 81 -19.37 29.92 24.55
N ALA A 82 -19.35 29.66 23.24
CA ALA A 82 -18.82 28.43 22.67
C ALA A 82 -17.53 28.11 23.41
N GLN A 83 -17.53 27.01 24.15
CA GLN A 83 -16.30 26.51 24.76
C GLN A 83 -15.35 26.31 23.58
N ASN A 84 -14.35 27.18 23.50
CA ASN A 84 -13.15 26.95 22.73
C ASN A 84 -12.59 25.62 23.23
N VAL A 85 -13.01 24.52 22.62
CA VAL A 85 -12.28 23.27 22.68
C VAL A 85 -10.97 23.61 22.00
N ALA A 86 -9.97 23.94 22.80
CA ALA A 86 -8.62 24.15 22.32
C ALA A 86 -8.23 22.86 21.58
N ILE A 87 -8.34 22.90 20.25
CA ILE A 87 -7.74 21.88 19.40
C ILE A 87 -6.26 21.96 19.77
N GLN A 88 -5.78 20.98 20.53
CA GLN A 88 -4.40 20.96 21.01
C GLN A 88 -3.48 21.01 19.79
N THR A 89 -2.97 22.21 19.49
CA THR A 89 -2.10 22.47 18.36
C THR A 89 -0.76 21.82 18.64
N LEU A 90 -0.24 21.06 17.68
CA LEU A 90 1.14 20.57 17.73
C LEU A 90 2.09 21.77 17.89
N THR A 91 2.90 21.78 18.94
CA THR A 91 3.92 22.80 19.18
C THR A 91 5.14 22.56 18.30
N ALA A 92 5.90 23.62 17.99
CA ALA A 92 7.18 23.49 17.28
C ALA A 92 8.17 22.56 18.01
N GLY A 93 8.07 22.47 19.35
CA GLY A 93 8.84 21.53 20.17
C GLY A 93 8.46 20.08 19.92
N GLU A 94 7.16 19.77 19.84
CA GLU A 94 6.67 18.41 19.55
C GLU A 94 7.04 17.96 18.13
N LEU A 95 7.04 18.86 17.14
CA LEU A 95 7.50 18.48 15.79
C LEU A 95 9.00 18.20 15.76
N LYS A 96 9.82 19.03 16.42
CA LYS A 96 11.26 18.77 16.52
C LYS A 96 11.52 17.43 17.21
N GLN A 97 10.79 17.14 18.28
CA GLN A 97 10.86 15.86 18.96
C GLN A 97 10.42 14.69 18.06
N ALA A 98 9.43 14.88 17.18
CA ALA A 98 9.06 13.88 16.18
C ALA A 98 10.21 13.60 15.19
N GLN A 99 10.93 14.63 14.74
CA GLN A 99 12.10 14.45 13.88
C GLN A 99 13.24 13.70 14.60
N ASP A 100 13.46 13.99 15.88
CA ASP A 100 14.44 13.26 16.70
C ASP A 100 14.00 11.79 16.90
N ASN A 101 12.70 11.55 17.12
CA ASN A 101 12.14 10.21 17.24
C ASN A 101 12.32 9.40 15.95
N LEU A 102 12.19 10.03 14.78
CA LEU A 102 12.38 9.38 13.47
C LEU A 102 13.77 8.79 13.32
N ALA A 103 14.81 9.49 13.78
CA ALA A 103 16.20 9.02 13.69
C ALA A 103 16.39 7.66 14.41
N ALA A 104 15.65 7.43 15.50
CA ALA A 104 15.72 6.22 16.32
C ALA A 104 14.87 5.04 15.83
N THR A 105 14.11 5.19 14.74
CA THR A 105 13.30 4.11 14.16
C THR A 105 14.16 3.09 13.41
N ASN A 106 13.61 1.88 13.18
CA ASN A 106 14.22 0.82 12.36
C ASN A 106 13.99 1.00 10.85
N LEU A 107 13.39 2.12 10.43
CA LEU A 107 13.20 2.46 9.03
C LEU A 107 14.56 2.60 8.30
N SER A 108 14.59 2.25 7.01
CA SER A 108 15.74 2.47 6.15
C SER A 108 16.04 3.96 5.97
N ALA A 109 17.24 4.30 5.50
CA ALA A 109 17.64 5.69 5.26
C ALA A 109 16.70 6.42 4.27
N ALA A 110 16.27 5.72 3.22
CA ALA A 110 15.35 6.26 2.22
C ALA A 110 13.96 6.53 2.83
N GLU A 111 13.43 5.60 3.64
CA GLU A 111 12.15 5.77 4.34
C GLU A 111 12.21 6.91 5.35
N LYS A 112 13.31 7.03 6.12
CA LYS A 112 13.52 8.16 7.05
C LYS A 112 13.55 9.50 6.32
N ALA A 113 14.24 9.60 5.19
CA ALA A 113 14.27 10.83 4.40
C ALA A 113 12.87 11.23 3.92
N LYS A 114 12.06 10.24 3.52
CA LYS A 114 10.68 10.43 3.09
C LYS A 114 9.78 10.95 4.20
N VAL A 115 9.80 10.30 5.37
CA VAL A 115 9.03 10.73 6.53
C VAL A 115 9.45 12.13 6.97
N LYS A 116 10.76 12.41 7.00
CA LYS A 116 11.28 13.74 7.32
C LYS A 116 10.73 14.81 6.38
N LYS A 117 10.79 14.58 5.07
CA LYS A 117 10.26 15.51 4.08
C LYS A 117 8.77 15.82 4.33
N GLN A 118 7.94 14.81 4.59
CA GLN A 118 6.52 15.05 4.83
C GLN A 118 6.25 15.79 6.16
N LEU A 119 7.03 15.53 7.21
CA LEU A 119 6.94 16.33 8.45
C LEU A 119 7.32 17.80 8.21
N ASP A 120 8.32 18.05 7.37
CA ASP A 120 8.73 19.40 6.97
C ASP A 120 7.64 20.08 6.09
N ASP A 121 7.02 19.36 5.15
CA ASP A 121 5.91 19.84 4.32
C ASP A 121 4.68 20.21 5.17
N LEU A 122 4.31 19.36 6.14
CA LEU A 122 3.22 19.65 7.08
C LEU A 122 3.53 20.90 7.92
N GLN A 123 4.77 21.06 8.38
CA GLN A 123 5.19 22.25 9.11
C GLN A 123 5.07 23.52 8.27
N ALA A 124 5.39 23.44 6.97
CA ALA A 124 5.23 24.55 6.05
C ALA A 124 3.75 24.93 5.86
N ILE A 125 2.83 23.95 5.76
CA ILE A 125 1.38 24.20 5.70
C ILE A 125 0.90 24.90 6.98
N ILE A 126 1.31 24.41 8.15
CA ILE A 126 0.94 24.95 9.47
C ILE A 126 1.37 26.43 9.61
N ASN A 127 2.58 26.76 9.15
CA ASN A 127 3.15 28.11 9.25
C ASN A 127 2.79 29.02 8.07
N GLY A 128 2.22 28.48 6.99
CA GLY A 128 1.94 29.21 5.77
C GLY A 128 0.68 30.09 5.85
N ASN A 129 0.24 30.59 4.70
CA ASN A 129 -0.95 31.45 4.57
C ASN A 129 -2.21 30.68 4.11
N GLY A 130 -2.21 29.35 4.25
CA GLY A 130 -3.37 28.51 3.91
C GLY A 130 -4.59 28.79 4.79
N SER A 131 -5.74 28.20 4.42
CA SER A 131 -6.97 28.34 5.19
C SER A 131 -6.81 27.77 6.60
N GLN A 132 -7.62 28.25 7.56
CA GLN A 132 -7.58 27.75 8.93
C GLN A 132 -7.85 26.24 8.98
N GLN A 133 -8.78 25.75 8.16
CA GLN A 133 -9.07 24.33 8.02
C GLN A 133 -7.83 23.53 7.56
N GLN A 134 -7.12 23.98 6.52
CA GLN A 134 -5.90 23.31 6.04
C GLN A 134 -4.82 23.23 7.12
N LYS A 135 -4.67 24.30 7.91
CA LYS A 135 -3.72 24.32 9.02
C LYS A 135 -4.11 23.34 10.12
N ASP A 136 -5.39 23.25 10.45
CA ASP A 136 -5.86 22.38 11.52
C ASP A 136 -5.81 20.90 11.13
N GLU A 137 -6.11 20.57 9.87
CA GLU A 137 -5.89 19.23 9.30
C GLU A 137 -4.40 18.85 9.32
N ALA A 138 -3.51 19.76 8.91
CA ALA A 138 -2.06 19.52 8.94
C ALA A 138 -1.52 19.32 10.37
N LYS A 139 -2.01 20.09 11.35
CA LYS A 139 -1.67 19.91 12.77
C LYS A 139 -2.12 18.56 13.30
N ALA A 140 -3.36 18.15 13.00
CA ALA A 140 -3.89 16.87 13.47
C ALA A 140 -3.07 15.70 12.91
N LEU A 141 -2.74 15.75 11.61
CA LEU A 141 -1.90 14.73 10.97
C LEU A 141 -0.48 14.69 11.54
N ALA A 142 0.15 15.86 11.71
CA ALA A 142 1.48 15.96 12.30
C ALA A 142 1.51 15.44 13.75
N LYS A 143 0.44 15.65 14.52
CA LYS A 143 0.27 15.10 15.87
C LYS A 143 0.16 13.59 15.90
N GLY A 144 -0.65 13.00 15.01
CA GLY A 144 -0.73 11.55 14.87
C GLY A 144 0.63 10.94 14.53
N LEU A 145 1.32 11.51 13.54
CA LEU A 145 2.66 11.05 13.13
C LEU A 145 3.71 11.17 14.24
N ALA A 146 3.72 12.28 14.97
CA ALA A 146 4.64 12.50 16.08
C ALA A 146 4.45 11.46 17.20
N GLU A 147 3.19 11.18 17.57
CA GLU A 147 2.87 10.20 18.60
C GLU A 147 3.17 8.77 18.14
N ALA A 148 2.88 8.42 16.89
CA ALA A 148 3.26 7.15 16.29
C ALA A 148 4.78 6.94 16.32
N LEU A 149 5.56 7.96 15.95
CA LEU A 149 7.03 7.92 16.03
C LEU A 149 7.50 7.76 17.47
N ARG A 150 6.87 8.42 18.44
CA ARG A 150 7.18 8.24 19.87
C ARG A 150 6.89 6.81 20.33
N LEU A 151 5.73 6.25 19.99
CA LEU A 151 5.32 4.90 20.35
C LEU A 151 6.17 3.83 19.67
N SER A 152 6.64 4.07 18.45
CA SER A 152 7.51 3.13 17.72
C SER A 152 8.85 2.85 18.41
N LYS A 153 9.28 3.70 19.35
CA LYS A 153 10.50 3.52 20.15
C LYS A 153 10.22 3.23 21.63
N ASP A 154 8.96 3.20 22.03
CA ASP A 154 8.56 3.07 23.42
C ASP A 154 8.75 1.63 23.89
N ALA A 155 9.78 1.40 24.71
CA ALA A 155 10.18 0.05 25.13
C ALA A 155 9.12 -0.66 25.99
N ASP A 156 8.14 0.08 26.51
CA ASP A 156 7.00 -0.49 27.24
C ASP A 156 6.02 -1.22 26.30
N PHE A 157 6.14 -1.05 24.98
CA PHE A 157 5.34 -1.73 23.98
C PHE A 157 6.04 -2.97 23.39
N PRO A 158 5.28 -4.04 23.09
CA PRO A 158 5.78 -5.18 22.33
C PRO A 158 6.47 -4.76 21.03
N LYS A 159 7.50 -5.50 20.63
CA LYS A 159 8.27 -5.22 19.40
C LYS A 159 7.36 -5.09 18.17
N GLU A 160 6.38 -5.98 18.04
CA GLU A 160 5.43 -5.98 16.92
C GLU A 160 4.60 -4.69 16.86
N ASP A 161 4.15 -4.18 18.00
CA ASP A 161 3.40 -2.92 18.07
C ASP A 161 4.29 -1.74 17.70
N ARG A 162 5.52 -1.72 18.20
CA ARG A 162 6.52 -0.70 17.85
C ARG A 162 6.78 -0.65 16.34
N GLU A 163 6.99 -1.81 15.72
CA GLU A 163 7.17 -1.92 14.27
C GLU A 163 5.92 -1.49 13.50
N ARG A 164 4.72 -1.80 14.00
CA ARG A 164 3.47 -1.35 13.40
C ARG A 164 3.34 0.17 13.41
N TYR A 165 3.68 0.85 14.51
CA TYR A 165 3.67 2.31 14.55
C TYR A 165 4.66 2.93 13.55
N ALA A 166 5.86 2.36 13.39
CA ALA A 166 6.81 2.81 12.37
C ALA A 166 6.26 2.63 10.94
N LYS A 167 5.61 1.49 10.67
CA LYS A 167 4.95 1.24 9.37
C LYS A 167 3.76 2.18 9.14
N LEU A 168 2.97 2.48 10.19
CA LEU A 168 1.87 3.44 10.14
C LEU A 168 2.34 4.83 9.69
N VAL A 169 3.43 5.31 10.29
CA VAL A 169 4.07 6.58 9.89
C VAL A 169 4.42 6.55 8.40
N LEU A 170 5.13 5.51 7.95
CA LEU A 170 5.55 5.38 6.57
C LEU A 170 4.37 5.31 5.58
N GLY A 171 3.30 4.58 5.93
CA GLY A 171 2.09 4.47 5.13
C GLY A 171 1.35 5.79 5.01
N VAL A 172 1.12 6.49 6.12
CA VAL A 172 0.47 7.82 6.12
C VAL A 172 1.28 8.82 5.28
N THR A 173 2.59 8.90 5.51
CA THR A 173 3.53 9.73 4.72
C THR A 173 3.43 9.44 3.23
N THR A 174 3.25 8.17 2.86
CA THR A 174 3.18 7.76 1.45
C THR A 174 1.84 8.06 0.82
N ALA A 175 0.74 7.80 1.52
CA ALA A 175 -0.57 8.18 1.03
C ALA A 175 -0.62 9.71 0.79
N LEU A 176 -0.05 10.50 1.71
CA LEU A 176 0.08 11.95 1.55
C LEU A 176 0.92 12.35 0.33
N GLU A 177 2.07 11.71 0.11
CA GLU A 177 2.89 11.94 -1.10
C GLU A 177 2.10 11.63 -2.38
N LYS A 178 1.37 10.51 -2.41
CA LYS A 178 0.57 10.10 -3.58
C LYS A 178 -0.58 11.05 -3.86
N VAL A 179 -1.25 11.55 -2.81
CA VAL A 179 -2.30 12.58 -2.92
C VAL A 179 -1.74 13.87 -3.53
N ASN A 180 -0.55 14.29 -3.09
CA ASN A 180 0.08 15.53 -3.53
C ASN A 180 0.90 15.39 -4.83
N GLY A 181 1.03 14.17 -5.36
CA GLY A 181 1.82 13.86 -6.53
C GLY A 181 1.15 14.20 -7.86
N THR A 182 1.78 13.77 -8.96
CA THR A 182 1.34 14.00 -10.35
C THR A 182 0.48 12.86 -10.93
N GLY A 183 0.05 11.91 -10.09
CA GLY A 183 -0.81 10.80 -10.52
C GLY A 183 -2.17 11.27 -11.05
N SER A 184 -2.91 10.35 -11.66
CA SER A 184 -4.25 10.65 -12.19
C SER A 184 -5.20 11.16 -11.08
N VAL A 185 -6.24 11.91 -11.44
CA VAL A 185 -7.25 12.37 -10.46
C VAL A 185 -7.89 11.19 -9.72
N ALA A 186 -8.21 10.11 -10.45
CA ALA A 186 -8.76 8.89 -9.86
C ALA A 186 -7.79 8.23 -8.87
N GLU A 187 -6.51 8.12 -9.22
CA GLU A 187 -5.48 7.57 -8.33
C GLU A 187 -5.32 8.43 -7.07
N ARG A 188 -5.21 9.75 -7.22
CA ARG A 188 -5.10 10.67 -6.09
C ARG A 188 -6.31 10.60 -5.15
N LEU A 189 -7.52 10.45 -5.69
CA LEU A 189 -8.74 10.28 -4.90
C LEU A 189 -8.72 8.98 -4.07
N VAL A 190 -8.20 7.89 -4.64
CA VAL A 190 -8.05 6.61 -3.91
C VAL A 190 -7.09 6.80 -2.73
N TYR A 191 -5.91 7.36 -2.97
CA TYR A 191 -4.95 7.60 -1.88
C TYR A 191 -5.45 8.62 -0.86
N PHE A 192 -6.28 9.58 -1.26
CA PHE A 192 -6.91 10.52 -0.33
C PHE A 192 -7.84 9.81 0.66
N LYS A 193 -8.69 8.90 0.17
CA LYS A 193 -9.55 8.08 1.04
C LYS A 193 -8.72 7.21 1.98
N VAL A 194 -7.69 6.54 1.45
CA VAL A 194 -6.81 5.70 2.25
C VAL A 194 -6.03 6.50 3.30
N LEU A 195 -5.61 7.73 2.98
CA LEU A 195 -4.99 8.65 3.94
C LEU A 195 -5.94 8.97 5.10
N GLN A 196 -7.21 9.27 4.81
CA GLN A 196 -8.22 9.54 5.84
C GLN A 196 -8.44 8.33 6.75
N ASP A 197 -8.51 7.13 6.16
CA ASP A 197 -8.69 5.88 6.88
C ASP A 197 -7.48 5.55 7.77
N LEU A 198 -6.26 5.68 7.23
CA LEU A 198 -5.02 5.49 7.98
C LEU A 198 -4.90 6.48 9.13
N ASN A 199 -5.27 7.74 8.91
CA ASN A 199 -5.25 8.76 9.96
C ASN A 199 -6.27 8.45 11.09
N THR A 200 -7.43 7.92 10.73
CA THR A 200 -8.45 7.48 11.70
C THR A 200 -7.94 6.29 12.52
N VAL A 201 -7.39 5.27 11.86
CA VAL A 201 -6.80 4.11 12.53
C VAL A 201 -5.65 4.54 13.44
N LEU A 202 -4.78 5.43 12.97
CA LEU A 202 -3.68 5.94 13.77
C LEU A 202 -4.19 6.68 15.01
N THR A 203 -5.14 7.60 14.85
CA THR A 203 -5.75 8.34 15.97
C THR A 203 -6.30 7.37 17.02
N LYS A 204 -7.02 6.32 16.60
CA LYS A 204 -7.56 5.30 17.50
C LYS A 204 -6.48 4.48 18.19
N LEU A 205 -5.45 4.04 17.46
CA LEU A 205 -4.33 3.27 18.03
C LEU A 205 -3.45 4.07 18.98
N THR A 206 -3.49 5.39 18.91
CA THR A 206 -2.79 6.28 19.85
C THR A 206 -3.68 6.76 21.01
N ASP A 207 -4.95 6.35 21.05
CA ASP A 207 -5.85 6.68 22.16
C ASP A 207 -5.42 5.91 23.43
N LYS A 208 -5.23 6.64 24.53
CA LYS A 208 -4.82 6.07 25.82
C LYS A 208 -5.90 5.22 26.48
N ASN A 209 -7.15 5.40 26.08
CA ASN A 209 -8.30 4.68 26.64
C ASN A 209 -8.74 3.49 25.77
N LEU A 210 -7.97 3.14 24.74
CA LEU A 210 -8.29 2.06 23.82
C LEU A 210 -8.33 0.72 24.56
N THR A 211 -9.43 -0.02 24.43
CA THR A 211 -9.51 -1.37 25.01
C THR A 211 -8.58 -2.34 24.28
N VAL A 212 -8.21 -3.45 24.91
CA VAL A 212 -7.38 -4.50 24.28
C VAL A 212 -8.03 -5.04 23.01
N GLN A 213 -9.36 -5.22 23.02
CA GLN A 213 -10.11 -5.73 21.86
C GLN A 213 -10.10 -4.74 20.70
N GLU A 214 -10.31 -3.45 20.98
CA GLU A 214 -10.21 -2.40 19.97
C GLU A 214 -8.78 -2.25 19.45
N LYS A 215 -7.77 -2.38 20.32
CA LYS A 215 -6.36 -2.35 19.89
C LYS A 215 -6.05 -3.45 18.89
N VAL A 216 -6.45 -4.70 19.17
CA VAL A 216 -6.27 -5.83 18.24
C VAL A 216 -6.96 -5.53 16.91
N LEU A 217 -8.18 -5.01 16.97
CA LEU A 217 -8.98 -4.70 15.80
C LEU A 217 -8.37 -3.58 14.93
N TYR A 218 -8.04 -2.43 15.52
CA TYR A 218 -7.44 -1.32 14.78
C TYR A 218 -6.01 -1.65 14.32
N SER A 219 -5.28 -2.50 15.05
CA SER A 219 -3.98 -3.00 14.61
C SER A 219 -4.12 -3.84 13.34
N LYS A 220 -5.14 -4.70 13.30
CA LYS A 220 -5.49 -5.48 12.11
C LYS A 220 -5.83 -4.59 10.92
N TYR A 221 -6.60 -3.52 11.16
CA TYR A 221 -6.98 -2.56 10.11
C TYR A 221 -5.80 -1.71 9.63
N ALA A 222 -4.90 -1.32 10.52
CA ALA A 222 -3.64 -0.70 10.16
C ALA A 222 -2.87 -1.61 9.21
N ASP A 223 -2.70 -2.89 9.56
CA ASP A 223 -1.93 -3.84 8.76
C ASP A 223 -2.55 -4.03 7.36
N VAL A 224 -3.88 -4.11 7.26
CA VAL A 224 -4.61 -4.19 5.98
C VAL A 224 -4.40 -2.96 5.09
N LEU A 225 -4.61 -1.75 5.62
CA LEU A 225 -4.47 -0.52 4.84
C LEU A 225 -3.00 -0.26 4.46
N LEU A 226 -2.09 -0.50 5.40
CA LEU A 226 -0.66 -0.36 5.17
C LEU A 226 -0.16 -1.29 4.09
N GLY A 227 -0.70 -2.52 4.06
CA GLY A 227 -0.44 -3.45 3.00
C GLY A 227 -0.55 -2.82 1.60
N GLY A 228 -1.73 -2.28 1.27
CA GLY A 228 -1.96 -1.69 -0.04
C GLY A 228 -1.20 -0.39 -0.31
N VAL A 229 -0.90 0.42 0.71
CA VAL A 229 -0.13 1.67 0.52
C VAL A 229 1.36 1.42 0.37
N LEU A 230 1.93 0.55 1.21
CA LEU A 230 3.36 0.23 1.17
C LEU A 230 3.74 -0.54 -0.10
N ALA A 231 2.80 -1.33 -0.66
CA ALA A 231 2.91 -1.94 -1.98
C ALA A 231 3.33 -0.93 -3.07
N ALA A 232 2.75 0.26 -3.06
CA ALA A 232 2.97 1.30 -4.07
C ALA A 232 4.31 2.04 -3.94
N GLN A 233 5.07 1.79 -2.87
CA GLN A 233 6.35 2.46 -2.63
C GLN A 233 7.54 1.75 -3.23
N GLN A 234 7.43 0.45 -3.50
CA GLN A 234 8.57 -0.34 -3.89
C GLN A 234 8.90 -0.07 -5.37
N PRO A 235 9.97 0.69 -5.70
CA PRO A 235 10.26 1.11 -7.07
C PRO A 235 10.62 -0.10 -7.92
N GLY A 236 10.11 -0.16 -9.16
CA GLY A 236 10.39 -1.29 -10.07
C GLY A 236 9.66 -2.59 -9.74
N THR A 237 8.76 -2.57 -8.75
CA THR A 237 8.05 -3.78 -8.30
C THR A 237 6.53 -3.67 -8.34
N ALA A 238 6.00 -2.46 -8.59
CA ALA A 238 4.58 -2.29 -8.91
C ALA A 238 4.26 -3.10 -10.17
N PRO A 239 3.07 -3.72 -10.27
CA PRO A 239 2.71 -4.44 -11.48
C PRO A 239 2.83 -3.52 -12.68
N THR A 240 3.42 -4.00 -13.77
CA THR A 240 3.60 -3.21 -14.99
C THR A 240 2.35 -3.26 -15.86
N LYS A 241 1.67 -4.41 -15.89
CA LYS A 241 0.47 -4.68 -16.67
C LYS A 241 -0.76 -3.91 -16.13
N PRO A 242 -1.56 -3.24 -16.98
CA PRO A 242 -2.73 -2.46 -16.53
C PRO A 242 -3.77 -3.24 -15.74
N GLU A 243 -4.04 -4.49 -16.13
CA GLU A 243 -5.02 -5.38 -15.50
C GLU A 243 -4.62 -5.70 -14.06
N ASP A 244 -3.34 -5.99 -13.85
CA ASP A 244 -2.76 -6.27 -12.55
C ASP A 244 -2.80 -5.04 -11.64
N LYS A 245 -2.48 -3.85 -12.18
CA LYS A 245 -2.63 -2.57 -11.44
C LYS A 245 -4.07 -2.34 -11.01
N LYS A 246 -5.02 -2.54 -11.93
CA LYS A 246 -6.46 -2.36 -11.67
C LYS A 246 -6.93 -3.32 -10.57
N LYS A 247 -6.53 -4.59 -10.64
CA LYS A 247 -6.89 -5.62 -9.64
C LYS A 247 -6.42 -5.24 -8.23
N LEU A 248 -5.17 -4.79 -8.09
CA LEU A 248 -4.64 -4.35 -6.79
C LEU A 248 -5.36 -3.09 -6.28
N GLN A 249 -5.68 -2.14 -7.16
CA GLN A 249 -6.43 -0.94 -6.81
C GLN A 249 -7.86 -1.27 -6.33
N GLU A 250 -8.56 -2.16 -7.03
CA GLU A 250 -9.90 -2.62 -6.62
C GLU A 250 -9.89 -3.27 -5.23
N LYS A 251 -8.87 -4.07 -4.92
CA LYS A 251 -8.74 -4.71 -3.61
C LYS A 251 -8.46 -3.71 -2.50
N LEU A 252 -7.59 -2.72 -2.75
CA LEU A 252 -7.37 -1.60 -1.83
C LEU A 252 -8.66 -0.81 -1.59
N GLN A 253 -9.42 -0.52 -2.64
CA GLN A 253 -10.71 0.17 -2.53
C GLN A 253 -11.74 -0.64 -1.75
N LYS A 254 -11.84 -1.95 -2.00
CA LYS A 254 -12.74 -2.87 -1.26
C LYS A 254 -12.42 -2.86 0.22
N ASN A 255 -11.14 -2.97 0.59
CA ASN A 255 -10.70 -2.96 1.99
C ASN A 255 -10.96 -1.60 2.66
N ALA A 256 -10.68 -0.49 1.97
CA ALA A 256 -10.99 0.85 2.48
C ALA A 256 -12.50 1.05 2.68
N ALA A 257 -13.33 0.64 1.71
CA ALA A 257 -14.78 0.71 1.81
C ALA A 257 -15.33 -0.14 2.96
N ALA A 258 -14.82 -1.37 3.13
CA ALA A 258 -15.17 -2.22 4.26
C ALA A 258 -14.83 -1.55 5.59
N LEU A 259 -13.64 -0.95 5.72
CA LEU A 259 -13.28 -0.24 6.94
C LEU A 259 -14.24 0.92 7.24
N LYS A 260 -14.61 1.70 6.23
CA LYS A 260 -15.57 2.79 6.39
C LYS A 260 -16.93 2.29 6.88
N VAL A 261 -17.46 1.21 6.31
CA VAL A 261 -18.71 0.58 6.75
C VAL A 261 -18.58 0.09 8.18
N TYR A 262 -17.48 -0.58 8.52
CA TYR A 262 -17.25 -1.08 9.86
C TYR A 262 -17.24 0.04 10.92
N GLN A 263 -16.64 1.19 10.59
CA GLN A 263 -16.50 2.34 11.49
C GLN A 263 -17.74 3.24 11.56
N SER A 264 -18.65 3.14 10.59
CA SER A 264 -19.81 4.00 10.49
C SER A 264 -20.81 3.75 11.63
N ALA A 265 -21.15 4.82 12.36
CA ALA A 265 -22.19 4.78 13.39
C ALA A 265 -23.56 4.36 12.82
N ASP A 266 -23.80 4.67 11.55
CA ASP A 266 -25.06 4.43 10.85
C ASP A 266 -25.15 3.04 10.20
N SER A 267 -24.05 2.28 10.16
CA SER A 267 -24.07 0.93 9.61
C SER A 267 -24.72 -0.07 10.56
N SER A 268 -25.56 -0.95 10.00
CA SER A 268 -26.23 -2.01 10.76
C SER A 268 -25.23 -3.04 11.30
N PRO A 269 -25.60 -3.83 12.33
CA PRO A 269 -24.74 -4.90 12.83
C PRO A 269 -24.30 -5.90 11.75
N GLU A 270 -25.19 -6.22 10.81
CA GLU A 270 -24.91 -7.12 9.69
C GLU A 270 -23.90 -6.51 8.71
N GLN A 271 -24.09 -5.25 8.31
CA GLN A 271 -23.14 -4.54 7.44
C GLN A 271 -21.74 -4.46 8.07
N ARG A 272 -21.67 -4.21 9.39
CA ARG A 272 -20.39 -4.21 10.10
C ARG A 272 -19.78 -5.61 10.15
N ALA A 273 -20.58 -6.67 10.31
CA ALA A 273 -20.08 -8.04 10.30
C ALA A 273 -19.50 -8.45 8.94
N GLU A 274 -20.17 -8.11 7.82
CA GLU A 274 -19.68 -8.36 6.46
C GLU A 274 -18.40 -7.58 6.16
N ALA A 275 -18.38 -6.30 6.52
CA ALA A 275 -17.19 -5.46 6.43
C ALA A 275 -16.02 -6.04 7.23
N LYS A 276 -16.29 -6.50 8.46
CA LYS A 276 -15.30 -7.18 9.28
C LYS A 276 -14.79 -8.46 8.63
N ALA A 277 -15.67 -9.26 8.03
CA ALA A 277 -15.30 -10.49 7.33
C ALA A 277 -14.34 -10.21 6.16
N THR A 278 -14.60 -9.16 5.38
CA THR A 278 -13.71 -8.72 4.29
C THR A 278 -12.31 -8.34 4.80
N LEU A 279 -12.23 -7.59 5.90
CA LEU A 279 -10.95 -7.20 6.49
C LEU A 279 -10.24 -8.40 7.16
N ASP A 280 -11.02 -9.32 7.73
CA ASP A 280 -10.51 -10.53 8.36
C ASP A 280 -9.90 -11.49 7.34
N GLU A 281 -10.50 -11.61 6.16
CA GLU A 281 -9.99 -12.37 5.01
C GLU A 281 -8.60 -11.86 4.61
N GLN A 282 -8.48 -10.56 4.33
CA GLN A 282 -7.20 -9.94 3.97
C GLN A 282 -6.12 -10.22 5.01
N ALA A 283 -6.41 -10.01 6.29
CA ALA A 283 -5.42 -10.16 7.34
C ALA A 283 -5.02 -11.63 7.64
N ARG A 284 -5.86 -12.60 7.26
CA ARG A 284 -5.56 -14.04 7.40
C ARG A 284 -4.83 -14.62 6.18
N SER A 285 -4.54 -13.82 5.16
CA SER A 285 -3.98 -14.29 3.90
C SER A 285 -2.67 -15.09 4.05
N VAL A 286 -1.79 -14.71 4.97
CA VAL A 286 -0.52 -15.44 5.21
C VAL A 286 -0.67 -16.69 6.07
N THR A 287 -1.90 -16.96 6.53
CA THR A 287 -2.27 -18.18 7.25
C THR A 287 -3.31 -18.98 6.47
N ASP A 288 -3.61 -18.57 5.24
CA ASP A 288 -4.52 -19.30 4.36
C ASP A 288 -3.89 -20.66 3.99
N ALA A 289 -4.69 -21.72 4.00
CA ALA A 289 -4.18 -23.07 3.76
C ALA A 289 -3.52 -23.19 2.37
N LYS A 290 -4.11 -22.57 1.33
CA LYS A 290 -3.58 -22.60 -0.02
C LYS A 290 -2.35 -21.72 -0.19
N TYR A 291 -2.27 -20.62 0.56
CA TYR A 291 -1.01 -19.87 0.66
C TYR A 291 0.11 -20.71 1.26
N LEU A 292 -0.17 -21.45 2.34
CA LEU A 292 0.84 -22.29 2.99
C LEU A 292 1.30 -23.44 2.07
N GLU A 293 0.38 -24.06 1.33
CA GLU A 293 0.71 -25.06 0.29
C GLU A 293 1.60 -24.46 -0.81
N LEU A 294 1.30 -23.24 -1.29
CA LEU A 294 2.16 -22.54 -2.25
C LEU A 294 3.57 -22.30 -1.68
N VAL A 295 3.67 -21.89 -0.41
CA VAL A 295 4.98 -21.67 0.25
C VAL A 295 5.76 -22.98 0.37
N GLU A 296 5.11 -24.09 0.67
CA GLU A 296 5.73 -25.41 0.68
C GLU A 296 6.22 -25.82 -0.70
N GLU A 297 5.43 -25.55 -1.74
CA GLU A 297 5.81 -25.81 -3.13
C GLU A 297 7.02 -24.99 -3.55
N LEU A 298 7.04 -23.69 -3.24
CA LEU A 298 8.20 -22.83 -3.49
C LEU A 298 9.45 -23.36 -2.77
N LYS A 299 9.32 -23.86 -1.53
CA LYS A 299 10.44 -24.47 -0.80
C LYS A 299 10.89 -25.78 -1.44
N ARG A 300 9.97 -26.62 -1.93
CA ARG A 300 10.29 -27.87 -2.66
C ARG A 300 11.09 -27.56 -3.93
N LEU A 301 10.70 -26.51 -4.64
CA LEU A 301 11.40 -25.96 -5.81
C LEU A 301 12.69 -25.19 -5.46
N LYS A 302 13.08 -25.15 -4.18
CA LYS A 302 14.28 -24.49 -3.66
C LYS A 302 14.31 -22.98 -3.95
N ALA A 303 13.17 -22.32 -3.80
CA ALA A 303 13.08 -20.86 -3.91
C ALA A 303 14.10 -20.15 -3.01
N PRO A 304 14.80 -19.12 -3.49
CA PRO A 304 15.66 -18.31 -2.65
C PRO A 304 14.83 -17.59 -1.59
N GLN A 305 15.43 -17.29 -0.44
CA GLN A 305 14.74 -16.61 0.66
C GLN A 305 14.12 -15.27 0.21
N ALA A 306 14.79 -14.54 -0.69
CA ALA A 306 14.26 -13.32 -1.26
C ALA A 306 12.91 -13.50 -1.98
N CYS A 307 12.72 -14.63 -2.68
CA CYS A 307 11.44 -14.96 -3.30
C CYS A 307 10.36 -15.25 -2.25
N LEU A 308 10.69 -16.03 -1.21
CA LEU A 308 9.76 -16.31 -0.12
C LEU A 308 9.35 -15.02 0.62
N ASP A 309 10.31 -14.14 0.90
CA ASP A 309 10.08 -12.87 1.57
C ASP A 309 9.21 -11.94 0.74
N VAL A 310 9.45 -11.84 -0.58
CA VAL A 310 8.63 -10.98 -1.45
C VAL A 310 7.23 -11.55 -1.60
N VAL A 311 7.05 -12.86 -1.79
CA VAL A 311 5.73 -13.50 -1.85
C VAL A 311 4.95 -13.29 -0.56
N GLN A 312 5.57 -13.53 0.60
CA GLN A 312 4.93 -13.26 1.89
C GLN A 312 4.57 -11.79 2.03
N THR A 313 5.50 -10.88 1.73
CA THR A 313 5.27 -9.44 1.83
C THR A 313 4.12 -9.00 0.94
N ARG A 314 4.07 -9.44 -0.33
CA ARG A 314 2.97 -9.09 -1.25
C ARG A 314 1.65 -9.71 -0.82
N THR A 315 1.67 -10.90 -0.25
CA THR A 315 0.48 -11.55 0.32
C THR A 315 -0.06 -10.77 1.51
N GLN A 316 0.80 -10.23 2.39
CA GLN A 316 0.34 -9.32 3.45
C GLN A 316 -0.25 -8.04 2.86
N GLN A 317 0.35 -7.55 1.77
CA GLN A 317 -0.02 -6.29 1.17
C GLN A 317 -1.34 -6.31 0.40
N ALA A 318 -1.53 -7.33 -0.42
CA ALA A 318 -2.64 -7.45 -1.36
C ALA A 318 -3.46 -8.73 -1.16
N GLY A 319 -3.17 -9.51 -0.12
CA GLY A 319 -3.98 -10.63 0.31
C GLY A 319 -3.82 -11.86 -0.58
N TRP A 320 -4.39 -12.97 -0.14
CA TRP A 320 -4.52 -14.17 -0.96
C TRP A 320 -5.66 -13.98 -1.99
N PRO A 321 -5.55 -14.52 -3.22
CA PRO A 321 -4.31 -14.99 -3.85
C PRO A 321 -3.50 -13.86 -4.51
N ASP A 322 -4.13 -12.71 -4.82
CA ASP A 322 -3.58 -11.67 -5.70
C ASP A 322 -2.17 -11.20 -5.29
N GLY A 323 -1.93 -11.04 -3.98
CA GLY A 323 -0.64 -10.66 -3.45
C GLY A 323 0.43 -11.73 -3.65
N SER A 324 0.10 -13.01 -3.45
CA SER A 324 1.05 -14.09 -3.70
C SER A 324 1.42 -14.18 -5.17
N LEU A 325 0.42 -14.09 -6.05
CA LEU A 325 0.62 -14.14 -7.50
C LEU A 325 1.47 -12.96 -7.99
N TRP A 326 1.21 -11.76 -7.47
CA TRP A 326 2.07 -10.61 -7.71
C TRP A 326 3.51 -10.85 -7.22
N GLY A 327 3.67 -11.41 -6.02
CA GLY A 327 4.99 -11.77 -5.48
C GLY A 327 5.77 -12.74 -6.37
N LEU A 328 5.10 -13.70 -7.00
CA LEU A 328 5.71 -14.65 -7.92
C LEU A 328 6.25 -14.00 -9.19
N THR A 329 5.75 -12.83 -9.59
CA THR A 329 6.29 -12.08 -10.74
C THR A 329 7.60 -11.36 -10.44
N ASP A 330 8.04 -11.33 -9.18
CA ASP A 330 9.27 -10.66 -8.79
C ASP A 330 10.49 -11.38 -9.40
N LYS A 331 11.51 -10.60 -9.77
CA LYS A 331 12.74 -11.13 -10.37
C LYS A 331 13.43 -12.18 -9.49
N SER A 332 13.33 -12.05 -8.16
CA SER A 332 13.89 -13.03 -7.23
C SER A 332 13.21 -14.40 -7.31
N CYS A 333 11.99 -14.48 -7.86
CA CYS A 333 11.22 -15.71 -8.05
C CYS A 333 11.35 -16.32 -9.45
N GLU A 334 11.99 -15.63 -10.41
CA GLU A 334 11.94 -15.97 -11.84
C GLU A 334 12.37 -17.42 -12.13
N ASP A 335 13.52 -17.85 -11.60
CA ASP A 335 14.03 -19.21 -11.84
C ASP A 335 13.14 -20.28 -11.18
N THR A 336 12.63 -20.00 -9.99
CA THR A 336 11.72 -20.90 -9.27
C THR A 336 10.41 -21.06 -10.01
N VAL A 337 9.82 -19.98 -10.49
CA VAL A 337 8.57 -20.00 -11.25
C VAL A 337 8.75 -20.74 -12.57
N LYS A 338 9.85 -20.51 -13.29
CA LYS A 338 10.18 -21.28 -14.51
C LYS A 338 10.36 -22.77 -14.23
N ALA A 339 11.04 -23.12 -13.13
CA ALA A 339 11.20 -24.52 -12.72
C ALA A 339 9.85 -25.16 -12.36
N GLY A 340 8.99 -24.44 -11.64
CA GLY A 340 7.64 -24.90 -11.31
C GLY A 340 6.76 -25.09 -12.54
N ALA A 341 6.83 -24.19 -13.53
CA ALA A 341 6.11 -24.32 -14.80
C ALA A 341 6.57 -25.54 -15.61
N ALA A 342 7.85 -25.92 -15.50
CA ALA A 342 8.40 -27.10 -16.18
C ALA A 342 8.18 -28.42 -15.41
N ASP A 343 7.77 -28.36 -14.15
CA ASP A 343 7.55 -29.54 -13.31
C ASP A 343 6.15 -30.13 -13.53
N SER A 344 6.02 -30.93 -14.59
CA SER A 344 4.76 -31.60 -14.94
C SER A 344 4.23 -32.60 -13.89
N SER A 345 5.00 -32.87 -12.83
CA SER A 345 4.56 -33.71 -11.70
C SER A 345 3.89 -32.92 -10.57
N SER A 346 3.94 -31.59 -10.62
CA SER A 346 3.32 -30.71 -9.63
C SER A 346 1.93 -30.24 -10.06
N ASP A 347 0.98 -30.27 -9.12
CA ASP A 347 -0.35 -29.69 -9.33
C ASP A 347 -0.28 -28.16 -9.52
N TRP A 348 0.80 -27.51 -9.07
CA TRP A 348 1.03 -26.06 -9.21
C TRP A 348 1.60 -25.65 -10.57
N ALA A 349 1.98 -26.60 -11.43
CA ALA A 349 2.64 -26.30 -12.70
C ALA A 349 1.83 -25.36 -13.59
N ALA A 350 0.51 -25.58 -13.67
CA ALA A 350 -0.39 -24.75 -14.45
C ALA A 350 -0.50 -23.31 -13.92
N LEU A 351 -0.35 -23.11 -12.60
CA LEU A 351 -0.30 -21.77 -12.02
C LEU A 351 0.99 -21.06 -12.42
N PHE A 352 2.14 -21.72 -12.25
CA PHE A 352 3.43 -21.15 -12.60
C PHE A 352 3.53 -20.85 -14.10
N GLU A 353 3.03 -21.74 -14.96
CA GLU A 353 2.95 -21.51 -16.41
C GLU A 353 2.09 -20.27 -16.72
N CYS A 354 0.95 -20.10 -16.06
CA CYS A 354 0.14 -18.91 -16.22
C CYS A 354 0.91 -17.64 -15.82
N ILE A 355 1.61 -17.65 -14.67
CA ILE A 355 2.37 -16.49 -14.19
C ILE A 355 3.49 -16.08 -15.15
N VAL A 356 4.12 -17.05 -15.82
CA VAL A 356 5.15 -16.76 -16.84
C VAL A 356 4.54 -16.05 -18.06
N ASN A 357 3.36 -16.47 -18.50
CA ASN A 357 2.82 -16.09 -19.80
C ASN A 357 1.79 -14.95 -19.74
N GLU A 358 1.04 -14.85 -18.65
CA GLU A 358 -0.18 -14.03 -18.56
C GLU A 358 -0.08 -12.95 -17.47
N PRO A 359 -0.96 -11.94 -17.44
CA PRO A 359 -1.12 -11.08 -16.27
C PRO A 359 -1.50 -11.92 -15.05
N PHE A 360 -0.87 -11.68 -13.90
CA PHE A 360 -1.10 -12.53 -12.73
C PHE A 360 -2.56 -12.52 -12.28
N SER A 361 -3.28 -11.42 -12.57
CA SER A 361 -4.69 -11.24 -12.26
C SER A 361 -5.63 -12.24 -12.97
N THR A 362 -5.17 -12.93 -14.01
CA THR A 362 -5.94 -13.98 -14.72
C THR A 362 -5.65 -15.39 -14.19
N CYS A 363 -4.57 -15.55 -13.42
CA CYS A 363 -4.09 -16.84 -12.93
C CYS A 363 -4.79 -17.45 -11.69
N PRO A 364 -5.68 -16.77 -10.93
CA PRO A 364 -6.34 -17.41 -9.78
C PRO A 364 -7.07 -18.72 -10.10
N ALA A 365 -7.60 -18.88 -11.31
CA ALA A 365 -8.29 -20.10 -11.74
C ALA A 365 -7.35 -21.32 -11.91
N ARG A 366 -6.03 -21.12 -11.80
CA ARG A 366 -5.01 -22.18 -11.90
C ARG A 366 -4.48 -22.62 -10.55
N ILE A 367 -4.98 -22.05 -9.45
CA ILE A 367 -4.64 -22.48 -8.09
C ILE A 367 -5.25 -23.87 -7.87
N PRO A 368 -4.47 -24.87 -7.42
CA PRO A 368 -4.99 -26.21 -7.13
C PRO A 368 -6.09 -26.20 -6.05
N GLU A 369 -7.13 -27.01 -6.25
CA GLU A 369 -8.29 -27.14 -5.33
C GLU A 369 -7.95 -27.72 -3.96
#